data_AF-A0A2Z4FRR4-F1
#
_entry.id   AF-A0A2Z4FRR4-F1
#
_cell.length_a   1.000
_cell.length_b   1.000
_cell.length_c   1.000
_cell.angle_alpha   90.00
_cell.angle_beta   90.00
_cell.angle_gamma   90.00
#
_symmetry.space_group_name_H-M   'P 1'
#
loop_
_entity.id
_entity.type
_entity.pdbx_description
1 polymer ?
#
loop_
_entity_poly.entity_id
_entity_poly.type
_entity_poly.pdbx_seq_one_letter_code
_entity_poly.pdbx_strand_id
1 'polypeptide(L)'
;TEVQLTNRLQLQLGSPASRMVDQGLLEGRTLDGSVPVSRPPLPMSQEELESALHSAMSVRCRERAMEVALAKAVLQPYGITEVQLSLQDADCTAGANITHFILSTTLRGCATSRHMHTKSATFFNTVVLSGMVEVQQEGSGEAGSADGPDVEDMEVEVPSVTANFE
;
A
#
# COMPACT_ATOMS: atom_id res chain seq x y z
N THR A 1 -4.52 15.89 -35.93
CA THR A 1 -4.50 16.10 -34.47
C THR A 1 -3.86 14.90 -33.84
N GLU A 2 -2.73 15.08 -33.17
CA GLU A 2 -2.02 14.01 -32.45
C GLU A 2 -2.62 13.91 -31.04
N VAL A 3 -3.06 12.72 -30.64
CA VAL A 3 -3.64 12.48 -29.31
C VAL A 3 -2.56 11.85 -28.45
N GLN A 4 -2.16 12.52 -27.37
CA GLN A 4 -1.21 11.95 -26.42
C GLN A 4 -1.95 11.10 -25.38
N LEU A 5 -1.45 9.90 -25.14
CA LEU A 5 -2.01 8.94 -24.18
C LEU A 5 -1.03 8.79 -23.01
N THR A 6 -1.52 8.97 -21.79
CA THR A 6 -0.71 8.84 -20.57
C THR A 6 -1.39 7.89 -19.59
N ASN A 7 -0.62 6.99 -18.97
CA ASN A 7 -1.11 6.07 -17.94
C ASN A 7 -0.46 6.39 -16.59
N ARG A 8 -1.22 6.37 -15.49
CA ARG A 8 -0.75 6.55 -14.12
C ARG A 8 -1.30 5.43 -13.21
N LEU A 9 -0.54 5.07 -12.17
CA LEU A 9 -1.11 4.28 -11.06
C LEU A 9 -0.89 4.95 -9.71
N GLN A 10 -1.86 4.74 -8.84
CA GLN A 10 -1.83 5.16 -7.44
C GLN A 10 -1.73 3.94 -6.54
N LEU A 11 -1.27 4.12 -5.29
CA LEU A 11 -1.23 3.09 -4.27
C LEU A 11 -2.33 3.34 -3.25
N GLN A 12 -2.96 2.27 -2.79
CA GLN A 12 -3.87 2.31 -1.66
C GLN A 12 -3.58 1.12 -0.73
N LEU A 13 -3.29 1.45 0.54
CA LEU A 13 -3.16 0.46 1.60
C LEU A 13 -4.55 0.16 2.19
N GLY A 14 -4.88 -1.13 2.33
CA GLY A 14 -6.04 -1.55 3.11
C GLY A 14 -5.80 -1.27 4.60
N SER A 15 -6.75 -0.61 5.27
CA SER A 15 -6.68 -0.40 6.71
C SER A 15 -6.69 -1.75 7.44
N PRO A 16 -5.81 -1.97 8.45
CA PRO A 16 -5.88 -3.18 9.25
C PRO A 16 -7.17 -3.13 10.08
N ALA A 17 -8.11 -4.05 9.82
CA ALA A 17 -9.21 -4.29 10.74
C ALA A 17 -8.60 -4.87 12.03
N SER A 18 -8.60 -4.07 13.09
CA SER A 18 -8.05 -4.41 14.41
C SER A 18 -8.72 -5.68 14.94
N ARG A 19 -8.04 -6.82 14.81
CA ARG A 19 -8.33 -8.01 15.61
C ARG A 19 -7.23 -8.11 16.64
N MET A 20 -7.59 -7.73 17.86
CA MET A 20 -6.82 -8.00 19.07
C MET A 20 -6.53 -9.51 19.09
N VAL A 21 -5.28 -9.89 18.84
CA VAL A 21 -4.82 -11.24 19.10
C VAL A 21 -4.34 -11.25 20.54
N ASP A 22 -5.19 -11.79 21.41
CA ASP A 22 -4.83 -12.20 22.76
C ASP A 22 -3.79 -13.32 22.64
N GLN A 23 -2.50 -12.99 22.76
CA GLN A 23 -1.44 -13.98 22.79
C GLN A 23 -1.08 -14.26 24.25
N GLY A 24 -1.78 -15.26 24.78
CA GLY A 24 -1.50 -15.86 26.08
C GLY A 24 -0.03 -16.25 26.24
N LEU A 25 0.48 -15.87 27.40
CA LEU A 25 1.71 -16.32 28.03
C LEU A 25 1.79 -17.85 28.03
N LEU A 26 2.82 -18.42 27.38
CA LEU A 26 3.26 -19.80 27.59
C LEU A 26 4.77 -19.79 27.85
N GLU A 27 5.14 -20.11 29.09
CA GLU A 27 6.51 -20.33 29.54
C GLU A 27 7.15 -21.54 28.83
N GLY A 28 8.46 -21.45 28.57
CA GLY A 28 9.27 -22.59 28.18
C GLY A 28 10.76 -22.24 28.10
N ARG A 29 11.53 -22.61 29.13
CA ARG A 29 13.01 -22.67 29.13
C ARG A 29 13.44 -23.85 28.21
N THR A 30 14.57 -23.88 27.49
CA THR A 30 15.97 -23.98 27.95
C THR A 30 16.97 -24.04 26.76
N LEU A 31 18.16 -23.45 26.97
CA LEU A 31 19.54 -23.89 26.62
C LEU A 31 20.06 -24.04 25.16
N ASP A 32 21.17 -23.31 24.94
CA ASP A 32 22.33 -23.56 24.07
C ASP A 32 22.20 -23.45 22.53
N GLY A 33 23.21 -22.83 21.92
CA GLY A 33 23.41 -22.73 20.48
C GLY A 33 23.14 -21.35 19.88
N SER A 34 24.21 -20.61 19.57
CA SER A 34 24.22 -19.33 18.86
C SER A 34 23.53 -19.41 17.49
N VAL A 35 22.22 -19.21 17.46
CA VAL A 35 21.49 -18.73 16.29
C VAL A 35 21.68 -17.22 16.27
N PRO A 36 22.05 -16.58 15.15
CA PRO A 36 21.94 -15.12 15.09
C PRO A 36 20.48 -14.83 15.36
N VAL A 37 20.20 -14.17 16.48
CA VAL A 37 18.87 -13.71 16.83
C VAL A 37 18.44 -12.88 15.63
N SER A 38 17.65 -13.50 14.74
CA SER A 38 16.91 -12.77 13.73
C SER A 38 15.98 -11.95 14.58
N ARG A 39 16.40 -10.70 14.78
CA ARG A 39 15.62 -9.68 15.44
C ARG A 39 14.21 -9.85 14.87
N PRO A 40 13.19 -10.08 15.72
CA PRO A 40 11.81 -9.99 15.25
C PRO A 40 11.73 -8.72 14.42
N PRO A 41 11.17 -8.75 13.19
CA PRO A 41 11.03 -7.54 12.39
C PRO A 41 10.42 -6.49 13.33
N LEU A 42 11.12 -5.36 13.48
CA LEU A 42 10.53 -4.24 14.19
C LEU A 42 9.18 -3.99 13.51
N PRO A 43 8.09 -3.87 14.28
CA PRO A 43 6.79 -3.76 13.65
C PRO A 43 6.79 -2.43 12.88
N MET A 44 6.54 -2.54 11.58
CA MET A 44 6.83 -1.45 10.66
C MET A 44 5.83 -0.32 10.79
N SER A 45 6.28 0.91 10.54
CA SER A 45 5.34 2.02 10.40
C SER A 45 4.62 1.95 9.05
N GLN A 46 3.46 2.59 8.97
CA GLN A 46 2.72 2.70 7.71
C GLN A 46 3.56 3.44 6.65
N GLU A 47 4.28 4.46 7.06
CA GLU A 47 5.09 5.31 6.19
C GLU A 47 6.26 4.53 5.56
N GLU A 48 6.90 3.64 6.31
CA GLU A 48 7.96 2.76 5.80
C GLU A 48 7.42 1.80 4.74
N LEU A 49 6.23 1.23 4.98
CA LEU A 49 5.55 0.34 4.03
C LEU A 49 5.15 1.08 2.74
N GLU A 50 4.61 2.29 2.87
CA GLU A 50 4.26 3.14 1.73
C GLU A 50 5.50 3.46 0.91
N SER A 51 6.59 3.90 1.56
CA SER A 51 7.86 4.20 0.91
C SER A 51 8.45 2.98 0.19
N ALA A 52 8.39 1.80 0.82
CA ALA A 52 8.79 0.54 0.20
C ALA A 52 7.97 0.19 -1.05
N LEU A 53 6.64 0.32 -0.98
CA LEU A 53 5.77 0.07 -2.14
C LEU A 53 6.03 1.04 -3.27
N HIS A 54 6.20 2.33 -2.96
CA HIS A 54 6.54 3.34 -3.95
C HIS A 54 7.90 3.09 -4.61
N SER A 55 8.92 2.71 -3.84
CA SER A 55 10.25 2.40 -4.38
C SER A 55 10.30 1.08 -5.17
N ALA A 56 9.44 0.12 -4.84
CA ALA A 56 9.33 -1.15 -5.55
C ALA A 56 8.59 -1.03 -6.89
N MET A 57 7.80 0.04 -7.09
CA MET A 57 6.89 0.17 -8.23
C MET A 57 7.58 0.75 -9.48
N SER A 58 7.32 0.11 -10.63
CA SER A 58 7.61 0.65 -11.94
C SER A 58 6.39 0.55 -12.84
N VAL A 59 6.00 1.67 -13.47
CA VAL A 59 4.84 1.75 -14.37
C VAL A 59 5.31 1.76 -15.82
N ARG A 60 4.71 0.90 -16.65
CA ARG A 60 4.93 0.83 -18.08
C ARG A 60 3.63 1.13 -18.81
N CYS A 61 3.66 2.23 -19.56
CA CYS A 61 2.56 2.66 -20.41
C CYS A 61 2.72 2.04 -21.80
N ARG A 62 1.77 1.19 -22.21
CA ARG A 62 1.66 0.71 -23.58
C ARG A 62 0.48 1.41 -24.27
N GLU A 63 0.44 1.31 -25.60
CA GLU A 63 -0.59 1.99 -26.43
C GLU A 63 -2.03 1.63 -26.02
N ARG A 64 -2.26 0.39 -25.54
CA ARG A 64 -3.60 -0.12 -25.17
C ARG A 64 -3.67 -0.74 -23.78
N ALA A 65 -2.59 -0.68 -23.02
CA ALA A 65 -2.48 -1.35 -21.74
C ALA A 65 -1.56 -0.59 -20.78
N MET A 66 -1.76 -0.84 -19.50
CA MET A 66 -0.99 -0.31 -18.40
C MET A 66 -0.46 -1.52 -17.62
N GLU A 67 0.85 -1.56 -17.40
CA GLU A 67 1.53 -2.63 -16.70
C GLU A 67 2.33 -2.06 -15.53
N VAL A 68 2.24 -2.71 -14.38
CA VAL A 68 3.01 -2.39 -13.17
C VAL A 68 3.87 -3.56 -12.82
N ALA A 69 5.14 -3.29 -12.57
CA ALA A 69 6.06 -4.25 -11.99
C ALA A 69 6.42 -3.80 -10.57
N LEU A 70 6.29 -4.70 -9.61
CA LEU A 70 6.64 -4.49 -8.20
C LEU A 70 7.78 -5.44 -7.81
N ALA A 71 8.92 -4.91 -7.39
CA ALA A 71 10.10 -5.70 -7.06
C ALA A 71 9.88 -6.62 -5.85
N LYS A 72 9.97 -7.94 -6.05
CA LYS A 72 9.78 -8.94 -4.98
C LYS A 72 10.78 -8.79 -3.84
N ALA A 73 12.03 -8.47 -4.16
CA ALA A 73 13.10 -8.31 -3.18
C ALA A 73 12.82 -7.21 -2.16
N VAL A 74 12.04 -6.19 -2.54
CA VAL A 74 11.62 -5.11 -1.64
C VAL A 74 10.41 -5.53 -0.84
N LEU A 75 9.44 -6.22 -1.45
CA LEU A 75 8.13 -6.48 -0.83
C LEU A 75 8.04 -7.74 0.03
N GLN A 76 8.81 -8.79 -0.29
CA GLN A 76 8.79 -10.05 0.47
C GLN A 76 9.27 -9.93 1.94
N PRO A 77 10.28 -9.09 2.27
CA PRO A 77 10.63 -8.80 3.67
C PRO A 77 9.46 -8.27 4.51
N TYR A 78 8.48 -7.65 3.86
CA TYR A 78 7.27 -7.10 4.48
C TYR A 78 6.10 -8.08 4.50
N GLY A 79 6.35 -9.34 4.14
CA GLY A 79 5.31 -10.38 4.09
C GLY A 79 4.32 -10.22 2.93
N ILE A 80 4.58 -9.29 1.99
CA ILE A 80 3.70 -9.06 0.86
C ILE A 80 3.85 -10.17 -0.18
N THR A 81 2.72 -10.73 -0.58
CA THR A 81 2.60 -11.81 -1.55
C THR A 81 1.71 -11.40 -2.73
N GLU A 82 1.77 -12.19 -3.80
CA GLU A 82 1.01 -11.97 -5.04
C GLU A 82 -0.50 -11.83 -4.79
N VAL A 83 -1.05 -12.66 -3.89
CA VAL A 83 -2.49 -12.68 -3.58
C VAL A 83 -2.98 -11.43 -2.85
N GLN A 84 -2.07 -10.63 -2.29
CA GLN A 84 -2.41 -9.39 -1.59
C GLN A 84 -2.46 -8.21 -2.55
N LEU A 85 -1.97 -8.35 -3.78
CA LEU A 85 -1.89 -7.28 -4.75
C LEU A 85 -3.00 -7.41 -5.79
N SER A 86 -3.77 -6.34 -5.96
CA SER A 86 -4.81 -6.23 -6.97
C SER A 86 -4.83 -4.83 -7.58
N LEU A 87 -5.53 -4.67 -8.69
CA LEU A 87 -5.91 -3.34 -9.17
C LEU A 87 -7.17 -2.86 -8.46
N GLN A 88 -7.73 -1.72 -8.86
CA GLN A 88 -8.95 -1.17 -8.27
C GLN A 88 -10.12 -2.17 -8.33
N ASP A 89 -10.13 -3.02 -9.35
CA ASP A 89 -10.97 -4.20 -9.43
C ASP A 89 -10.26 -5.41 -8.78
N ALA A 90 -10.88 -6.00 -7.76
CA ALA A 90 -10.32 -7.11 -6.99
C ALA A 90 -10.14 -8.39 -7.83
N ASP A 91 -10.89 -8.55 -8.92
CA ASP A 91 -10.73 -9.69 -9.84
C ASP A 91 -9.44 -9.55 -10.69
N CYS A 92 -8.87 -8.35 -10.75
CA CYS A 92 -7.61 -8.09 -11.43
C CYS A 92 -6.43 -8.23 -10.46
N THR A 93 -6.13 -9.48 -10.11
CA THR A 93 -5.03 -9.83 -9.22
C THR A 93 -3.67 -9.69 -9.91
N ALA A 94 -2.62 -9.51 -9.11
CA ALA A 94 -1.26 -9.59 -9.61
C ALA A 94 -0.94 -11.00 -10.13
N GLY A 95 -0.15 -11.06 -11.20
CA GLY A 95 0.66 -12.23 -11.54
C GLY A 95 2.04 -12.13 -10.90
N ALA A 96 2.86 -13.18 -11.02
CA ALA A 96 4.24 -13.14 -10.59
C ALA A 96 5.22 -13.72 -11.61
N ASN A 97 6.33 -13.02 -11.81
CA ASN A 97 7.52 -13.55 -12.48
C ASN A 97 8.64 -13.77 -11.44
N ILE A 98 9.82 -14.23 -11.85
CA ILE A 98 10.94 -14.55 -10.96
C ILE A 98 11.27 -13.39 -10.02
N THR A 99 11.30 -12.15 -10.52
CA THR A 99 11.80 -10.98 -9.79
C THR A 99 10.73 -9.94 -9.44
N HIS A 100 9.55 -9.99 -10.07
CA HIS A 100 8.51 -8.97 -9.91
C HIS A 100 7.12 -9.58 -9.76
N PHE A 101 6.26 -8.94 -8.97
CA PHE A 101 4.81 -9.05 -9.13
C PHE A 101 4.37 -8.14 -10.28
N ILE A 102 3.46 -8.61 -11.12
CA ILE A 102 3.05 -7.93 -12.34
C ILE A 102 1.54 -7.71 -12.33
N LEU A 103 1.09 -6.45 -12.36
CA LEU A 103 -0.32 -6.11 -12.57
C LEU A 103 -0.48 -5.52 -13.97
N SER A 104 -1.39 -6.07 -14.77
CA SER A 104 -1.65 -5.55 -16.11
C SER A 104 -3.13 -5.34 -16.34
N THR A 105 -3.49 -4.20 -16.92
CA THR A 105 -4.87 -3.90 -17.31
C THR A 105 -4.92 -3.26 -18.69
N THR A 106 -6.05 -3.47 -19.37
CA THR A 106 -6.38 -2.68 -20.55
C THR A 106 -6.85 -1.29 -20.13
N LEU A 107 -6.76 -0.30 -21.02
CA LEU A 107 -7.22 1.06 -20.73
C LEU A 107 -8.73 1.21 -20.41
N ARG A 108 -9.49 0.11 -20.47
CA ARG A 108 -10.93 0.05 -20.16
C ARG A 108 -11.28 -1.04 -19.15
N GLY A 109 -10.30 -1.81 -18.67
CA GLY A 109 -10.51 -2.93 -17.75
C GLY A 109 -10.12 -2.59 -16.32
N CYS A 110 -10.41 -3.50 -15.38
CA CYS A 110 -9.99 -3.40 -13.98
C CYS A 110 -10.36 -2.07 -13.30
N ALA A 111 -11.56 -1.56 -13.55
CA ALA A 111 -12.03 -0.25 -13.09
C ALA A 111 -11.12 0.95 -13.46
N THR A 112 -10.30 0.83 -14.51
CA THR A 112 -9.45 1.93 -14.99
C THR A 112 -10.30 3.14 -15.35
N SER A 113 -9.98 4.27 -14.75
CA SER A 113 -10.68 5.54 -14.97
C SER A 113 -9.91 6.42 -15.94
N ARG A 114 -10.63 7.36 -16.57
CA ARG A 114 -10.14 8.11 -17.73
C ARG A 114 -10.54 9.57 -17.65
N HIS A 115 -9.56 10.46 -17.73
CA HIS A 115 -9.76 11.91 -17.85
C HIS A 115 -9.37 12.38 -19.24
N MET A 116 -10.30 13.08 -19.89
CA MET A 116 -10.09 13.68 -21.20
C MET A 116 -9.58 15.10 -21.06
N HIS A 117 -8.58 15.44 -21.86
CA HIS A 117 -8.07 16.79 -22.03
C HIS A 117 -8.25 17.21 -23.51
N THR A 118 -7.99 18.47 -23.82
CA THR A 118 -8.20 19.04 -25.15
C THR A 118 -7.40 18.33 -26.26
N LYS A 119 -6.25 17.72 -25.95
CA LYS A 119 -5.37 17.01 -26.90
C LYS A 119 -4.79 15.69 -26.36
N SER A 120 -5.21 15.26 -25.18
CA SER A 120 -4.67 14.07 -24.53
C SER A 120 -5.72 13.37 -23.69
N ALA A 121 -5.46 12.11 -23.35
CA ALA A 121 -6.25 11.37 -22.39
C ALA A 121 -5.33 10.73 -21.36
N THR A 122 -5.65 10.93 -20.09
CA THR A 122 -4.96 10.30 -18.97
C THR A 122 -5.81 9.15 -18.46
N PHE A 123 -5.19 7.98 -18.28
CA PHE A 123 -5.80 6.80 -17.70
C PHE A 123 -5.15 6.50 -16.36
N PHE A 124 -5.95 6.17 -15.36
CA PHE A 124 -5.47 5.92 -14.01
C PHE A 124 -6.14 4.69 -13.42
N ASN A 125 -5.36 3.95 -12.63
CA ASN A 125 -5.80 2.80 -11.86
C ASN A 125 -5.09 2.82 -10.50
N THR A 126 -5.57 2.05 -9.55
CA THR A 126 -5.01 1.98 -8.20
C THR A 126 -4.52 0.57 -7.94
N VAL A 127 -3.27 0.42 -7.49
CA VAL A 127 -2.79 -0.83 -6.90
C VAL A 127 -3.27 -0.87 -5.47
N VAL A 128 -4.05 -1.88 -5.15
CA VAL A 128 -4.63 -2.11 -3.83
C VAL A 128 -3.87 -3.24 -3.15
N LEU A 129 -3.31 -2.94 -1.98
CA LEU A 129 -2.76 -3.96 -1.09
C LEU A 129 -3.85 -4.40 -0.10
N SER A 130 -4.32 -5.63 -0.27
CA SER A 130 -5.36 -6.24 0.56
C SER A 130 -4.76 -7.25 1.54
N GLY A 131 -5.14 -7.15 2.81
CA GLY A 131 -4.75 -8.10 3.86
C GLY A 131 -4.03 -7.44 5.03
N MET A 132 -3.71 -8.24 6.04
CA MET A 132 -2.97 -7.81 7.22
C MET A 132 -1.48 -7.63 6.86
N VAL A 133 -1.02 -6.39 6.78
CA VAL A 133 0.38 -6.06 7.04
C VAL A 133 0.44 -5.64 8.50
N GLU A 134 1.36 -6.23 9.27
CA GLU A 134 1.55 -5.89 10.68
C GLU A 134 2.16 -4.49 10.79
N VAL A 135 1.30 -3.48 10.73
CA VAL A 135 1.65 -2.06 10.89
C VAL A 135 1.30 -1.63 12.31
N GLN A 136 2.26 -1.08 13.04
CA GLN A 136 1.95 -0.42 14.31
C GLN A 136 1.27 0.92 14.02
N GLN A 137 0.08 1.10 14.58
CA GLN A 137 -0.52 2.42 14.77
C GLN A 137 0.12 3.00 16.03
N GLU A 138 0.91 4.08 15.94
CA GLU A 138 1.43 4.80 17.11
C GLU A 138 0.26 5.41 17.90
N GLY A 139 -0.34 4.59 18.77
CA GLY A 139 -1.19 5.05 19.85
C GLY A 139 -0.32 5.44 21.03
N SER A 140 0.29 6.61 20.97
CA SER A 140 1.01 7.22 22.10
C SER A 140 -0.02 7.72 23.12
N GLY A 141 -0.60 6.79 23.88
CA GLY A 141 -1.39 7.11 25.06
C GLY A 141 -0.48 7.35 26.25
N GLU A 142 -0.34 8.60 26.68
CA GLU A 142 0.18 8.93 28.01
C GLU A 142 -0.57 10.11 28.65
N ALA A 143 -0.77 9.97 29.95
CA ALA A 143 -1.86 10.54 30.75
C ALA A 143 -1.74 12.05 31.06
N GLY A 144 -2.90 12.69 31.19
CA GLY A 144 -3.04 13.97 31.88
C GLY A 144 -4.49 14.18 32.35
N SER A 145 -4.77 13.89 33.61
CA SER A 145 -6.03 14.24 34.29
C SER A 145 -6.04 15.74 34.62
N ALA A 146 -7.12 16.45 34.27
CA ALA A 146 -7.86 17.41 35.13
C ALA A 146 -8.81 18.30 34.30
N ASP A 147 -10.07 18.32 34.75
CA ASP A 147 -11.13 19.35 34.71
C ASP A 147 -11.30 20.28 33.48
N GLY A 148 -12.52 20.26 32.89
CA GLY A 148 -12.96 21.02 31.70
C GLY A 148 -13.21 22.54 31.91
N PRO A 149 -14.09 23.23 31.13
CA PRO A 149 -14.89 22.83 29.96
C PRO A 149 -14.78 23.76 28.71
N ASP A 150 -15.52 23.39 27.65
CA ASP A 150 -16.03 24.17 26.49
C ASP A 150 -15.07 24.97 25.59
N VAL A 151 -14.92 24.56 24.32
CA VAL A 151 -14.94 25.43 23.13
C VAL A 151 -15.30 24.65 21.86
N GLU A 152 -16.01 25.35 20.98
CA GLU A 152 -16.78 24.91 19.82
C GLU A 152 -15.93 24.56 18.58
N ASP A 153 -16.54 23.74 17.71
CA ASP A 153 -16.43 23.68 16.24
C ASP A 153 -15.03 23.72 15.58
N MET A 154 -14.64 22.60 14.96
CA MET A 154 -13.84 22.65 13.73
C MET A 154 -14.04 21.39 12.90
N GLU A 155 -14.64 21.58 11.73
CA GLU A 155 -14.77 20.57 10.69
C GLU A 155 -13.39 20.01 10.31
N VAL A 156 -13.25 18.68 10.35
CA VAL A 156 -12.04 17.99 9.92
C VAL A 156 -12.00 18.01 8.39
N GLU A 157 -11.36 19.03 7.82
CA GLU A 157 -10.90 18.99 6.43
C GLU A 157 -9.84 17.89 6.31
N VAL A 158 -10.21 16.80 5.66
CA VAL A 158 -9.31 15.74 5.21
C VAL A 158 -8.34 16.32 4.16
N PRO A 159 -7.01 16.25 4.36
CA PRO A 159 -6.08 16.71 3.34
C PRO A 159 -6.01 15.71 2.18
N SER A 160 -6.60 16.07 1.04
CA SER A 160 -6.35 15.40 -0.25
C SER A 160 -5.08 15.97 -0.87
N VAL A 161 -3.94 15.33 -0.66
CA VAL A 161 -2.69 15.71 -1.32
C VAL A 161 -2.61 15.04 -2.70
N THR A 162 -2.78 15.84 -3.76
CA THR A 162 -2.53 15.43 -5.14
C THR A 162 -1.11 15.81 -5.51
N ALA A 163 -0.25 14.82 -5.79
CA ALA A 163 1.09 15.07 -6.33
C ALA A 163 1.00 15.38 -7.84
N ASN A 164 1.23 16.64 -8.19
CA ASN A 164 1.51 17.04 -9.56
C ASN A 164 3.01 16.84 -9.82
N PHE A 165 3.34 15.98 -10.78
CA PHE A 165 4.68 15.94 -11.36
C PHE A 165 4.68 16.74 -12.66
N GLU A 166 5.58 17.72 -12.71
CA GLU A 166 5.95 18.54 -13.87
C GLU A 166 6.68 17.71 -14.93
#